data_AF-S6BKI0-F1
#
_entry.id   AF-S6BKI0-F1
#
_cell.length_a   1.000
_cell.length_b   1.000
_cell.length_c   1.000
_cell.angle_alpha   90.00
_cell.angle_beta   90.00
_cell.angle_gamma   90.00
#
_symmetry.space_group_name_H-M   'P 1'
#
loop_
_entity.id
_entity.type
_entity.pdbx_description
1 polymer ?
#
loop_
_entity_poly.entity_id
_entity_poly.type
_entity_poly.pdbx_seq_one_letter_code
_entity_poly.pdbx_strand_id
1 'polypeptide(L)'
;MTLIELLIAVAVLAIGAVLAIPSFTELVKNNRLTSASNNLVRALQLARSEAVKRNAPVTVCRSQDQAQCKTGSGWTDGWIVFVEDPLRRQRDRQGGQQ
;
A
#
# COMPACT_ATOMS: atom_id res chain seq x y z
N MET A 1 -24.55 -36.23 28.23
CA MET A 1 -23.21 -35.62 28.18
C MET A 1 -22.61 -35.63 29.57
N THR A 2 -21.37 -36.08 29.70
CA THR A 2 -20.68 -36.21 31.01
C THR A 2 -19.78 -35.00 31.28
N LEU A 3 -19.45 -34.75 32.56
CA LEU A 3 -18.57 -33.63 32.93
C LEU A 3 -17.16 -33.78 32.30
N ILE A 4 -16.66 -35.02 32.20
CA ILE A 4 -15.38 -35.31 31.54
C ILE A 4 -15.43 -35.02 30.04
N GLU A 5 -16.55 -35.28 29.38
CA GLU A 5 -16.75 -35.04 27.95
C GLU A 5 -16.73 -33.53 27.63
N LEU A 6 -17.34 -32.70 28.49
CA LEU A 6 -17.23 -31.25 28.36
C LEU A 6 -15.80 -30.74 28.58
N LEU A 7 -15.07 -31.30 29.54
CA LEU A 7 -13.67 -30.91 29.78
C LEU A 7 -12.78 -31.22 28.58
N ILE A 8 -12.97 -32.38 27.95
CA ILE A 8 -12.24 -32.77 26.74
C ILE A 8 -12.62 -31.85 25.57
N ALA A 9 -13.91 -31.55 25.38
CA ALA A 9 -14.37 -30.65 24.32
C ALA A 9 -13.77 -29.24 24.44
N VAL A 10 -13.75 -28.68 25.66
CA VAL A 10 -13.15 -27.36 25.93
C VAL A 10 -11.63 -27.41 25.72
N ALA A 11 -10.95 -28.48 26.14
CA ALA A 11 -9.51 -28.63 25.92
C ALA A 11 -9.16 -28.64 24.42
N VAL A 12 -9.90 -29.38 23.59
CA VAL A 12 -9.70 -29.41 22.13
C VAL A 12 -9.99 -28.06 21.49
N LEU A 13 -11.08 -27.38 21.90
CA LEU A 13 -11.41 -26.04 21.42
C LEU A 13 -10.32 -25.02 21.79
N ALA A 14 -9.78 -25.07 23.00
CA ALA A 14 -8.72 -24.18 23.44
C ALA A 14 -7.44 -24.37 22.60
N ILE A 15 -7.04 -25.61 22.35
CA ILE A 15 -5.88 -25.93 21.49
C ILE A 15 -6.13 -25.42 20.07
N GLY A 16 -7.30 -25.70 19.50
CA GLY A 16 -7.66 -25.23 18.15
C GLY A 16 -7.66 -23.71 18.02
N ALA A 17 -8.16 -22.99 19.03
CA ALA A 17 -8.20 -21.53 19.04
C ALA A 17 -6.79 -20.91 19.00
N VAL A 18 -5.82 -21.47 19.72
CA VAL A 18 -4.43 -20.99 19.73
C VAL A 18 -3.77 -21.17 18.36
N LEU A 19 -4.05 -22.28 17.66
CA LEU A 19 -3.50 -22.56 16.34
C LEU A 19 -4.13 -21.71 15.21
N ALA A 20 -5.38 -21.26 15.38
CA ALA A 20 -6.09 -20.46 14.38
C ALA A 20 -5.58 -19.01 14.27
N ILE A 21 -5.10 -18.43 15.37
CA ILE A 21 -4.63 -17.03 15.44
C ILE A 21 -3.49 -16.73 14.44
N PRO A 22 -2.36 -17.46 14.38
CA PRO A 22 -1.27 -17.13 13.47
C PRO A 22 -1.70 -17.09 12.00
N SER A 23 -2.57 -18.02 11.56
CA SER A 23 -3.08 -18.05 10.19
C SER A 23 -3.87 -16.78 9.82
N PHE A 24 -4.67 -16.26 10.75
CA PHE A 24 -5.39 -15.00 10.54
C PHE A 24 -4.44 -13.81 10.41
N THR A 25 -3.38 -13.76 11.21
CA THR A 25 -2.40 -12.66 11.12
C THR A 25 -1.68 -12.63 9.78
N GLU A 26 -1.36 -13.80 9.22
CA GLU A 26 -0.68 -13.92 7.93
C GLU A 26 -1.60 -13.51 6.78
N LEU A 27 -2.87 -13.94 6.82
CA LEU A 27 -3.89 -13.50 5.87
C LEU A 27 -4.04 -11.98 5.86
N VAL A 28 -4.11 -11.34 7.03
CA VAL A 28 -4.23 -9.88 7.13
C VAL A 28 -3.00 -9.16 6.56
N LYS A 29 -1.78 -9.67 6.84
CA LYS A 29 -0.54 -9.11 6.26
C LYS A 29 -0.53 -9.18 4.74
N ASN A 30 -0.88 -10.34 4.18
CA ASN A 30 -0.92 -10.54 2.73
C ASN A 30 -1.99 -9.66 2.05
N ASN A 31 -3.15 -9.48 2.69
CA ASN A 31 -4.17 -8.56 2.22
C ASN A 31 -3.69 -7.11 2.24
N ARG A 32 -2.97 -6.67 3.29
CA ARG A 32 -2.40 -5.31 3.36
C ARG A 32 -1.38 -5.07 2.26
N LEU A 33 -0.49 -6.04 1.99
CA LEU A 33 0.50 -5.94 0.92
C LEU A 33 -0.17 -5.83 -0.45
N THR A 34 -1.13 -6.73 -0.72
CA THR A 34 -1.90 -6.75 -1.97
C THR A 34 -2.69 -5.46 -2.19
N SER A 35 -3.33 -4.96 -1.12
CA SER A 35 -4.07 -3.69 -1.16
C SER A 35 -3.15 -2.50 -1.45
N ALA A 36 -1.99 -2.43 -0.82
CA ALA A 36 -1.00 -1.37 -1.08
C ALA A 36 -0.54 -1.38 -2.55
N SER A 37 -0.21 -2.55 -3.10
CA SER A 37 0.14 -2.69 -4.52
C SER A 37 -1.01 -2.27 -5.44
N ASN A 38 -2.23 -2.71 -5.15
CA ASN A 38 -3.41 -2.36 -5.94
C ASN A 38 -3.70 -0.85 -5.92
N ASN A 39 -3.52 -0.21 -4.77
CA ASN A 39 -3.70 1.24 -4.64
C ASN A 39 -2.67 2.01 -5.49
N LEU A 40 -1.42 1.56 -5.50
CA LEU A 40 -0.40 2.15 -6.36
C LEU A 40 -0.73 1.97 -7.84
N VAL A 41 -1.17 0.77 -8.25
CA VAL A 41 -1.62 0.50 -9.63
C VAL A 41 -2.78 1.40 -10.02
N ARG A 42 -3.77 1.59 -9.14
CA ARG A 42 -4.90 2.52 -9.37
C ARG A 42 -4.43 3.96 -9.56
N ALA A 43 -3.47 4.41 -8.75
CA ALA A 43 -2.91 5.75 -8.87
C ALA A 43 -2.16 5.95 -10.21
N LEU A 44 -1.42 4.95 -10.65
CA LEU A 44 -0.76 4.97 -11.96
C LEU A 44 -1.76 4.95 -13.12
N GLN A 45 -2.85 4.17 -13.01
CA GLN A 45 -3.94 4.15 -13.99
C GLN A 45 -4.66 5.50 -14.06
N LEU A 46 -4.90 6.13 -12.91
CA LEU A 46 -5.44 7.48 -12.82
C LEU A 46 -4.50 8.48 -13.49
N ALA A 47 -3.21 8.46 -13.14
CA ALA A 47 -2.21 9.33 -13.72
C ALA A 47 -2.14 9.19 -15.24
N ARG A 48 -2.14 7.95 -15.75
CA ARG A 48 -2.17 7.67 -17.19
C ARG A 48 -3.42 8.24 -17.85
N SER A 49 -4.58 8.05 -17.23
CA SER A 49 -5.86 8.55 -17.75
C SER A 49 -5.88 10.08 -17.79
N GLU A 50 -5.39 10.73 -16.73
CA GLU A 50 -5.28 12.20 -16.68
C GLU A 50 -4.26 12.74 -17.68
N ALA A 51 -3.14 12.03 -17.91
CA ALA A 51 -2.14 12.43 -18.89
C ALA A 51 -2.72 12.45 -20.32
N VAL A 52 -3.51 11.42 -20.66
CA VAL A 52 -4.22 11.34 -21.94
C VAL A 52 -5.28 12.43 -22.04
N LYS A 53 -6.14 12.59 -21.03
CA LYS A 53 -7.22 13.60 -21.04
C LYS A 53 -6.70 15.03 -21.20
N ARG A 54 -5.59 15.35 -20.54
CA ARG A 54 -5.02 16.71 -20.52
C ARG A 54 -4.01 16.93 -21.63
N ASN A 55 -3.66 15.88 -22.39
CA ASN A 55 -2.55 15.89 -23.34
C ASN A 55 -1.26 16.48 -22.73
N ALA A 56 -1.01 16.17 -21.46
CA ALA A 56 0.05 16.75 -20.66
C ALA A 56 0.71 15.65 -19.80
N PRO A 57 2.01 15.72 -19.56
CA PRO A 57 2.68 14.76 -18.68
C PRO A 57 2.12 14.84 -17.26
N VAL A 58 1.83 13.68 -16.66
CA VAL A 58 1.44 13.54 -15.26
C VAL A 58 2.48 12.69 -14.57
N THR A 59 2.93 13.15 -13.41
CA THR A 59 3.98 12.49 -12.64
C THR A 59 3.36 11.91 -11.37
N VAL A 60 3.78 10.69 -11.03
CA VAL A 60 3.50 10.06 -9.74
C VAL A 60 4.81 9.97 -8.99
N CYS A 61 4.88 10.57 -7.82
CA CYS A 61 6.06 10.51 -6.96
C CYS A 61 5.68 10.18 -5.53
N ARG A 62 6.61 9.58 -4.81
CA ARG A 62 6.46 9.31 -3.38
C ARG A 62 6.34 10.62 -2.61
N SER A 63 5.42 10.69 -1.66
CA SER A 63 5.25 11.85 -0.79
C SER A 63 4.55 11.42 0.49
N GLN A 64 5.01 11.95 1.62
CA GLN A 64 4.41 11.71 2.93
C GLN A 64 3.48 12.86 3.34
N ASP A 65 3.73 14.06 2.82
CA ASP A 65 3.04 15.32 3.17
C ASP A 65 2.04 15.77 2.10
N GLN A 66 1.89 14.98 1.04
CA GLN A 66 1.12 15.31 -0.15
C GLN A 66 1.54 16.62 -0.86
N ALA A 67 2.72 17.14 -0.55
CA ALA A 67 3.19 18.43 -1.07
C ALA A 67 4.51 18.32 -1.82
N GLN A 68 5.44 17.49 -1.34
CA GLN A 68 6.78 17.36 -1.91
C GLN A 68 7.09 15.92 -2.32
N CYS A 69 7.77 15.79 -3.46
CA CYS A 69 8.34 14.50 -3.87
C CYS A 69 9.52 14.15 -2.96
N LYS A 70 9.51 12.95 -2.41
CA LYS A 70 10.59 12.42 -1.57
C LYS A 70 11.46 11.45 -2.36
N THR A 71 12.77 11.65 -2.29
CA THR A 71 13.77 10.68 -2.78
C THR A 71 13.93 9.53 -1.78
N GLY A 72 14.33 8.34 -2.24
CA GLY A 72 14.49 7.14 -1.41
C GLY A 72 13.70 5.93 -1.91
N SER A 73 13.73 4.82 -1.16
CA SER A 73 13.03 3.58 -1.50
C SER A 73 11.74 3.40 -0.69
N GLY A 74 10.81 2.61 -1.23
CA GLY A 74 9.55 2.26 -0.58
C GLY A 74 8.37 3.16 -0.96
N TRP A 75 7.23 2.56 -1.29
CA TRP A 75 6.00 3.26 -1.71
C TRP A 75 4.90 3.18 -0.64
N THR A 76 5.28 2.88 0.60
CA THR A 76 4.36 2.63 1.73
C THR A 76 3.85 3.90 2.38
N ASP A 77 4.61 5.00 2.30
CA ASP A 77 4.31 6.26 3.00
C ASP A 77 3.32 7.15 2.23
N GLY A 78 2.88 6.69 1.06
CA GLY A 78 1.99 7.43 0.17
C GLY A 78 2.69 8.02 -1.05
N TRP A 79 1.87 8.62 -1.92
CA TRP A 79 2.29 9.22 -3.17
C TRP A 79 1.36 10.37 -3.52
N ILE A 80 1.85 11.24 -4.39
CA ILE A 80 1.06 12.29 -5.03
C ILE A 80 1.04 12.09 -6.53
N VAL A 81 -0.08 12.48 -7.12
CA VAL A 81 -0.31 12.49 -8.56
C VAL A 81 -0.59 13.93 -8.95
N PHE A 82 0.22 14.51 -9.82
CA PHE A 82 0.05 15.88 -10.28
C PHE A 82 0.43 16.02 -11.75
N VAL A 83 -0.18 17.00 -12.41
CA VAL A 83 0.21 17.38 -13.77
C VAL A 83 1.54 18.10 -13.70
N GLU A 84 2.49 17.66 -14.51
CA GLU A 84 3.83 18.22 -14.52
C GLU A 84 3.85 19.57 -15.24
N ASP A 85 4.34 20.60 -14.57
CA ASP A 85 4.66 21.88 -15.17
C ASP A 85 6.05 21.80 -15.83
N PRO A 86 6.22 22.26 -17.10
CA PRO A 86 7.53 22.32 -17.75
C PRO A 86 8.64 22.96 -16.91
N LEU A 87 8.33 24.01 -16.14
CA LEU A 87 9.29 24.71 -15.29
C LEU A 87 9.69 23.89 -14.06
N ARG A 88 8.75 23.14 -13.48
CA ARG A 88 9.00 22.26 -12.33
C ARG A 88 9.87 21.07 -12.73
N ARG A 89 9.55 20.46 -13.87
CA ARG A 89 10.33 19.34 -14.44
C ARG A 89 11.81 19.66 -14.63
N GLN A 90 12.14 20.87 -15.10
CA GLN A 90 13.53 21.27 -15.30
C GLN A 90 14.28 21.41 -13.97
N ARG A 91 13.62 21.98 -12.95
CA ARG A 91 14.18 22.13 -11.60
C ARG A 91 14.47 20.76 -10.96
N ASP A 92 13.53 19.82 -11.06
CA ASP A 92 13.68 18.48 -10.52
C ASP A 92 14.82 17.70 -11.22
N ARG A 93 15.00 17.89 -12.53
CA ARG A 93 16.14 17.31 -13.27
C ARG A 93 17.49 17.90 -12.89
N GLN A 94 17.57 19.21 -12.64
CA GLN A 94 18.82 19.88 -12.28
C GLN A 94 19.23 19.60 -10.83
N GLY A 95 18.26 19.48 -9.91
CA GLY A 95 18.53 19.17 -8.50
C GLY A 95 18.99 17.72 -8.22
N GLY A 96 18.84 16.81 -9.18
CA GLY A 96 19.32 15.43 -9.08
C GLY A 96 20.73 15.18 -9.61
N GLN A 97 21.45 16.22 -10.04
CA GLN A 97 22.81 16.15 -10.61
C GLN A 97 23.91 16.73 -9.70
N GLN A 98 23.64 16.97 -8.41
CA GLN A 98 24.65 17.35 -7.40
C GLN A 98 24.74 16.29 -6.30
#